data_AF-A0A1D6HWD0-F1
#
_entry.id   AF-A0A1D6HWD0-F1
#
_cell.length_a   1.000
_cell.length_b   1.000
_cell.length_c   1.000
_cell.angle_alpha   90.00
_cell.angle_beta   90.00
_cell.angle_gamma   90.00
#
_symmetry.space_group_name_H-M   'P 1'
#
loop_
_entity.id
_entity.type
_entity.pdbx_description
1 polymer ?
#
loop_
_entity_poly.entity_id
_entity_poly.type
_entity_poly.pdbx_seq_one_letter_code
_entity_poly.pdbx_strand_id
1 'polypeptide(L)'
;MPGEDEFDHFYRVLAKKTDNLLSCYIPMPLALSEEEKAVQKEFKLIASGCIDLLVGAMRRTPAEKRRPLFLVFGELYPVFEFVRWTAEAGCAKWWMALQIIEKLEIVRKMVSSAFGGAPVDRSMVFARKVDLTGVDGEALAGHGLGSNLSVEDAFL
;
A
#
# COMPACT_ATOMS: atom_id res chain seq x y z
N MET A 1 -15.61 -1.53 -18.83
CA MET A 1 -15.74 -2.40 -20.02
C MET A 1 -16.50 -3.66 -19.60
N PRO A 2 -17.37 -4.25 -20.44
CA PRO A 2 -18.05 -5.49 -20.09
C PRO A 2 -17.03 -6.62 -19.95
N GLY A 3 -16.98 -7.29 -18.79
CA GLY A 3 -16.10 -8.45 -18.53
C GLY A 3 -14.79 -8.15 -17.77
N GLU A 4 -14.56 -6.91 -17.35
CA GLU A 4 -13.45 -6.60 -16.44
C GLU A 4 -13.80 -7.02 -15.01
N ASP A 5 -12.94 -7.84 -14.40
CA ASP A 5 -13.08 -8.24 -13.00
C ASP A 5 -13.07 -7.01 -12.09
N GLU A 6 -14.02 -6.94 -11.14
CA GLU A 6 -14.20 -5.78 -10.23
C GLU A 6 -12.90 -5.42 -9.50
N PHE A 7 -12.11 -6.44 -9.11
CA PHE A 7 -10.83 -6.21 -8.45
C PHE A 7 -9.78 -5.65 -9.41
N ASP A 8 -9.70 -6.13 -10.65
CA ASP A 8 -8.74 -5.60 -11.63
C ASP A 8 -9.07 -4.15 -12.02
N HIS A 9 -10.35 -3.77 -12.02
CA HIS A 9 -10.75 -2.37 -12.16
C HIS A 9 -10.26 -1.54 -10.98
N PHE A 10 -10.60 -1.96 -9.75
CA PHE A 10 -10.20 -1.31 -8.51
C PHE A 10 -8.69 -1.15 -8.40
N TYR A 11 -7.93 -2.23 -8.66
CA TYR A 11 -6.48 -2.25 -8.58
C TYR A 11 -5.85 -1.23 -9.52
N ARG A 12 -6.31 -1.13 -10.77
CA ARG A 12 -5.80 -0.16 -11.73
C ARG A 12 -6.05 1.29 -11.31
N VAL A 13 -7.24 1.57 -10.79
CA VAL A 13 -7.58 2.92 -10.28
C VAL A 13 -6.68 3.26 -9.10
N LEU A 14 -6.48 2.31 -8.18
CA LEU A 14 -5.60 2.49 -7.03
C LEU A 14 -4.14 2.71 -7.48
N ALA A 15 -3.61 1.84 -8.34
CA ALA A 15 -2.24 1.94 -8.86
C ALA A 15 -1.99 3.31 -9.50
N LYS A 16 -2.90 3.77 -10.35
CA LYS A 16 -2.82 5.11 -10.95
C LYS A 16 -2.83 6.23 -9.91
N LYS A 17 -3.68 6.13 -8.88
CA LYS A 17 -3.73 7.12 -7.78
C LYS A 17 -2.42 7.11 -6.97
N THR A 18 -1.87 5.93 -6.70
CA THR A 18 -0.60 5.77 -6.00
C THR A 18 0.54 6.36 -6.82
N ASP A 19 0.64 6.05 -8.11
CA ASP A 19 1.67 6.61 -9.01
C ASP A 19 1.60 8.14 -9.04
N ASN A 20 0.40 8.71 -9.16
CA ASN A 20 0.20 10.16 -9.12
C ASN A 20 0.69 10.75 -7.78
N LEU A 21 0.35 10.13 -6.65
CA LEU A 21 0.79 10.58 -5.34
C LEU A 21 2.33 10.55 -5.22
N LEU A 22 2.95 9.46 -5.67
CA LEU A 22 4.41 9.29 -5.62
C LEU A 22 5.13 10.27 -6.54
N SER A 23 4.56 10.60 -7.69
CA SER A 23 5.14 11.56 -8.63
C SER A 23 5.27 12.99 -8.06
N CYS A 24 4.50 13.33 -7.02
CA CYS A 24 4.63 14.60 -6.30
C CYS A 24 5.87 14.65 -5.40
N TYR A 25 6.48 13.50 -5.10
CA TYR A 25 7.72 13.40 -4.36
C TYR A 25 8.86 13.19 -5.36
N ILE A 26 9.89 14.03 -5.32
CA ILE A 26 11.09 13.82 -6.13
C ILE A 26 12.20 13.40 -5.17
N PRO A 27 12.61 12.12 -5.15
CA PRO A 27 13.76 11.71 -4.36
C PRO A 27 15.00 12.34 -4.99
N MET A 28 15.83 13.01 -4.21
CA MET A 28 17.15 13.40 -4.68
C MET A 28 18.02 12.14 -4.78
N PRO A 29 18.53 11.79 -5.97
CA PRO A 29 19.44 10.67 -6.11
C PRO A 29 20.69 10.92 -5.26
N LEU A 30 20.93 10.06 -4.28
CA LEU A 30 22.18 10.07 -3.55
C LEU A 30 23.24 9.31 -4.35
N ALA A 31 24.48 9.79 -4.34
CA ALA A 31 25.60 8.97 -4.79
C ALA A 31 25.73 7.78 -3.82
N LEU A 32 25.34 6.59 -4.27
CA LEU A 32 25.36 5.38 -3.46
C LEU A 32 26.64 4.58 -3.67
N SER A 33 27.16 4.02 -2.58
CA SER A 33 28.13 2.94 -2.62
C SER A 33 27.54 1.67 -3.25
N GLU A 34 28.40 0.73 -3.68
CA GLU A 34 27.93 -0.56 -4.22
C GLU A 34 27.14 -1.38 -3.20
N GLU A 35 27.50 -1.29 -1.91
CA GLU A 35 26.76 -1.93 -0.83
C GLU A 35 25.36 -1.32 -0.69
N GLU A 36 25.25 0.01 -0.69
CA GLU A 36 23.95 0.67 -0.64
C GLU A 36 23.11 0.32 -1.87
N LYS A 37 23.68 0.28 -3.08
CA LYS A 37 22.96 -0.17 -4.28
C LYS A 37 22.42 -1.59 -4.13
N ALA A 38 23.18 -2.50 -3.52
CA ALA A 38 22.72 -3.86 -3.25
C ALA A 38 21.52 -3.86 -2.28
N VAL A 39 21.57 -3.04 -1.23
CA VAL A 39 20.46 -2.86 -0.28
C VAL A 39 19.21 -2.31 -0.97
N GLN A 40 19.36 -1.28 -1.83
CA GLN A 40 18.25 -0.73 -2.61
C GLN A 40 17.62 -1.79 -3.53
N LYS A 41 18.46 -2.58 -4.22
CA LYS A 41 18.00 -3.68 -5.07
C LYS A 41 17.19 -4.71 -4.27
N GLU A 42 17.64 -5.04 -3.07
CA GLU A 42 16.94 -5.99 -2.20
C GLU A 42 15.59 -5.44 -1.73
N PHE A 43 15.53 -4.17 -1.29
CA PHE A 43 14.27 -3.52 -0.94
C PHE A 43 13.27 -3.51 -2.10
N LYS A 44 13.73 -3.17 -3.31
CA LYS A 44 12.90 -3.21 -4.52
C LYS A 44 12.34 -4.61 -4.76
N LEU A 45 13.18 -5.64 -4.66
CA LEU A 45 12.79 -7.03 -4.90
C LEU A 45 11.75 -7.50 -3.88
N ILE A 46 11.99 -7.25 -2.59
CA ILE A 46 11.07 -7.61 -1.51
C ILE A 46 9.73 -6.88 -1.69
N ALA A 47 9.75 -5.56 -1.92
CA ALA A 47 8.54 -4.77 -2.08
C ALA A 47 7.71 -5.21 -3.30
N SER A 48 8.37 -5.50 -4.43
CA SER A 48 7.71 -6.05 -5.62
C SER A 48 7.08 -7.41 -5.34
N GLY A 49 7.79 -8.30 -4.65
CA GLY A 49 7.25 -9.59 -4.23
C GLY A 49 6.05 -9.48 -3.28
N CYS A 50 6.03 -8.46 -2.41
CA CYS A 50 4.89 -8.17 -1.53
C CYS A 50 3.66 -7.71 -2.34
N ILE A 51 3.85 -6.88 -3.36
CA ILE A 51 2.79 -6.46 -4.28
C ILE A 51 2.21 -7.67 -5.02
N ASP A 52 3.07 -8.50 -5.61
CA ASP A 52 2.65 -9.70 -6.34
C ASP A 52 1.89 -10.67 -5.43
N LEU A 53 2.36 -10.85 -4.20
CA LEU A 53 1.70 -11.69 -3.21
C LEU A 53 0.32 -11.12 -2.83
N LEU A 54 0.23 -9.81 -2.56
CA LEU A 54 -1.02 -9.14 -2.19
C LEU A 54 -2.05 -9.18 -3.34
N VAL A 55 -1.64 -8.82 -4.56
CA VAL A 55 -2.49 -8.86 -5.76
C VAL A 55 -2.91 -10.29 -6.08
N GLY A 56 -1.97 -11.24 -6.03
CA GLY A 56 -2.23 -12.65 -6.26
C GLY A 56 -3.19 -13.23 -5.23
N ALA A 57 -3.09 -12.84 -3.97
CA ALA A 57 -4.02 -13.24 -2.91
C ALA A 57 -5.45 -12.75 -3.18
N MET A 58 -5.61 -11.49 -3.60
CA MET A 58 -6.92 -10.95 -3.97
C MET A 58 -7.52 -11.70 -5.17
N ARG A 59 -6.74 -11.90 -6.24
CA ARG A 59 -7.22 -12.62 -7.45
C ARG A 59 -7.65 -14.06 -7.17
N ARG A 60 -6.96 -14.75 -6.25
CA ARG A 60 -7.31 -16.12 -5.82
C ARG A 60 -8.48 -16.18 -4.84
N THR A 61 -8.83 -15.07 -4.19
CA THR A 61 -9.98 -15.02 -3.29
C THR A 61 -11.27 -15.04 -4.12
N PRO A 62 -12.30 -15.82 -3.75
CA PRO A 62 -13.59 -15.79 -4.44
C PRO A 62 -14.19 -14.38 -4.47
N ALA A 63 -14.89 -14.04 -5.55
CA ALA A 63 -15.40 -12.68 -5.78
C ALA A 63 -16.30 -12.20 -4.62
N GLU A 64 -17.12 -13.09 -4.06
CA GLU A 64 -18.05 -12.77 -2.97
C GLU A 64 -17.31 -12.37 -1.68
N LYS A 65 -16.06 -12.82 -1.53
CA LYS A 65 -15.22 -12.58 -0.36
C LYS A 65 -14.18 -11.47 -0.56
N ARG A 66 -13.98 -11.02 -1.81
CA ARG A 66 -12.99 -9.98 -2.14
C ARG A 66 -13.41 -8.58 -1.71
N ARG A 67 -14.68 -8.21 -1.96
CA ARG A 67 -15.18 -6.84 -1.73
C ARG A 67 -14.93 -6.32 -0.31
N PRO A 68 -15.14 -7.11 0.76
CA PRO A 68 -14.81 -6.69 2.13
C PRO A 68 -13.32 -6.41 2.38
N LEU A 69 -12.43 -6.90 1.51
CA LEU A 69 -10.97 -6.76 1.63
C LEU A 69 -10.42 -5.58 0.81
N PHE A 70 -11.23 -4.94 -0.04
CA PHE A 70 -10.76 -3.82 -0.89
C PHE A 70 -10.17 -2.68 -0.08
N LEU A 71 -10.79 -2.36 1.06
CA LEU A 71 -10.26 -1.34 1.97
C LEU A 71 -8.90 -1.73 2.56
N VAL A 72 -8.73 -2.99 2.96
CA VAL A 72 -7.46 -3.48 3.50
C VAL A 72 -6.39 -3.46 2.40
N PHE A 73 -6.72 -3.96 1.21
CA PHE A 73 -5.83 -3.89 0.05
C PHE A 73 -5.43 -2.46 -0.29
N GLY A 74 -6.40 -1.53 -0.27
CA GLY A 74 -6.23 -0.11 -0.56
C GLY A 74 -5.22 0.58 0.35
N GLU A 75 -5.05 0.12 1.58
CA GLU A 75 -4.05 0.63 2.53
C GLU A 75 -2.70 -0.08 2.40
N LEU A 76 -2.67 -1.37 2.04
CA LEU A 76 -1.43 -2.14 1.97
C LEU A 76 -0.66 -1.89 0.68
N TYR A 77 -1.35 -1.82 -0.46
CA TYR A 77 -0.70 -1.66 -1.75
C TYR A 77 0.17 -0.40 -1.84
N PRO A 78 -0.31 0.80 -1.46
CA PRO A 78 0.49 2.02 -1.55
C PRO A 78 1.77 1.98 -0.70
N VAL A 79 1.78 1.23 0.40
CA VAL A 79 2.96 1.10 1.27
C VAL A 79 4.05 0.31 0.58
N PHE A 80 3.72 -0.86 0.00
CA PHE A 80 4.70 -1.63 -0.75
C PHE A 80 5.18 -0.88 -2.00
N GLU A 81 4.27 -0.20 -2.69
CA GLU A 81 4.61 0.60 -3.86
C GLU A 81 5.52 1.77 -3.50
N PHE A 82 5.28 2.45 -2.39
CA PHE A 82 6.17 3.50 -1.88
C PHE A 82 7.60 2.98 -1.58
N VAL A 83 7.72 1.80 -0.96
CA VAL A 83 9.05 1.21 -0.71
C VAL A 83 9.75 0.83 -2.01
N ARG A 84 9.03 0.21 -2.96
CA ARG A 84 9.55 -0.11 -4.29
C ARG A 84 10.06 1.13 -5.01
N TRP A 85 9.23 2.17 -5.06
CA TRP A 85 9.54 3.44 -5.72
C TRP A 85 10.73 4.16 -5.05
N THR A 86 10.77 4.19 -3.72
CA THR A 86 11.89 4.80 -2.99
C THR A 86 13.19 4.02 -3.23
N ALA A 87 13.11 2.70 -3.31
CA ALA A 87 14.25 1.83 -3.60
C ALA A 87 14.76 2.01 -5.04
N GLU A 88 13.86 2.17 -6.01
CA GLU A 88 14.21 2.48 -7.40
C GLU A 88 14.96 3.80 -7.54
N ALA A 89 14.61 4.80 -6.72
CA ALA A 89 15.31 6.07 -6.66
C ALA A 89 16.59 6.06 -5.81
N GLY A 90 16.92 4.92 -5.19
CA GLY A 90 18.10 4.78 -4.35
C GLY A 90 17.97 5.44 -2.96
N CYS A 91 16.75 5.68 -2.49
CA CYS A 91 16.49 6.41 -1.26
C CYS A 91 15.89 5.55 -0.13
N ALA A 92 15.67 4.25 -0.35
CA ALA A 92 15.04 3.39 0.65
C ALA A 92 15.92 3.32 1.91
N LYS A 93 15.25 3.28 3.06
CA LYS A 93 15.88 3.32 4.38
C LYS A 93 15.54 2.04 5.15
N TRP A 94 16.43 1.64 6.05
CA TRP A 94 16.26 0.43 6.86
C TRP A 94 14.93 0.37 7.63
N TRP A 95 14.42 1.51 8.11
CA TRP A 95 13.13 1.55 8.80
C TRP A 95 11.95 1.11 7.91
N MET A 96 12.07 1.20 6.59
CA MET A 96 11.04 0.72 5.64
C MET A 96 10.88 -0.80 5.69
N ALA A 97 11.91 -1.54 6.14
CA ALA A 97 11.79 -2.98 6.37
C ALA A 97 10.76 -3.30 7.45
N LEU A 98 10.67 -2.47 8.49
CA LEU A 98 9.65 -2.62 9.54
C LEU A 98 8.24 -2.44 8.97
N GLN A 99 8.06 -1.48 8.05
CA GLN A 99 6.78 -1.31 7.37
C GLN A 99 6.40 -2.54 6.55
N ILE A 100 7.36 -3.12 5.80
CA ILE A 100 7.12 -4.35 5.03
C ILE A 100 6.68 -5.49 5.96
N ILE A 101 7.43 -5.76 7.04
CA ILE A 101 7.13 -6.86 7.97
C ILE A 101 5.74 -6.68 8.58
N GLU A 102 5.43 -5.47 9.03
CA GLU A 102 4.16 -5.18 9.67
C GLU A 102 2.98 -5.33 8.69
N LYS A 103 3.14 -4.82 7.45
CA LYS A 103 2.09 -4.94 6.43
C LYS A 103 1.92 -6.38 5.96
N LEU A 104 2.99 -7.18 5.88
CA LEU A 104 2.91 -8.61 5.57
C LEU A 104 2.10 -9.39 6.60
N GLU A 105 2.20 -9.05 7.89
CA GLU A 105 1.34 -9.64 8.92
C GLU A 105 -0.15 -9.32 8.69
N ILE A 106 -0.46 -8.10 8.23
CA ILE A 106 -1.83 -7.73 7.85
C ILE A 106 -2.26 -8.51 6.60
N VAL A 107 -1.40 -8.69 5.59
CA VAL A 107 -1.69 -9.55 4.43
C VAL A 107 -2.01 -10.97 4.88
N ARG A 108 -1.22 -11.54 5.80
CA ARG A 108 -1.46 -12.89 6.36
C ARG A 108 -2.84 -12.98 7.01
N LYS A 109 -3.22 -11.99 7.83
CA LYS A 109 -4.54 -11.93 8.46
C LYS A 109 -5.66 -11.75 7.42
N MET A 110 -5.46 -10.89 6.42
CA MET A 110 -6.38 -10.67 5.31
C MET A 110 -6.71 -11.98 4.59
N VAL A 111 -5.67 -12.72 4.18
CA VAL A 111 -5.83 -14.03 3.55
C VAL A 111 -6.53 -14.99 4.49
N SER A 112 -6.07 -15.13 5.74
CA SER A 112 -6.70 -16.02 6.72
C SER A 112 -8.20 -15.76 6.87
N SER A 113 -8.62 -14.50 6.99
CA SER A 113 -10.03 -14.11 7.13
C SER A 113 -10.89 -14.51 5.93
N ALA A 114 -10.34 -14.43 4.71
CA ALA A 114 -11.04 -14.83 3.49
C ALA A 114 -11.31 -16.34 3.44
N PHE A 115 -10.48 -17.14 4.09
CA PHE A 115 -10.55 -18.60 4.10
C PHE A 115 -11.11 -19.17 5.41
N GLY A 116 -11.88 -18.39 6.18
CA GLY A 116 -12.59 -18.86 7.38
C GLY A 116 -11.82 -18.67 8.69
N GLY A 117 -10.68 -17.99 8.66
CA GLY A 117 -9.97 -17.54 9.86
C GLY A 117 -10.64 -16.33 10.53
N ALA A 118 -10.05 -15.87 11.63
CA ALA A 118 -10.55 -14.71 12.37
C ALA A 118 -10.66 -13.46 11.47
N PRO A 119 -11.73 -12.65 11.61
CA PRO A 119 -11.88 -11.41 10.85
C PRO A 119 -10.68 -10.48 11.06
N VAL A 120 -10.25 -9.79 10.01
CA VAL A 120 -9.29 -8.69 10.17
C VAL A 120 -9.97 -7.55 10.92
N ASP A 121 -9.40 -7.17 12.07
CA ASP A 121 -9.78 -5.93 12.73
C ASP A 121 -9.32 -4.74 11.88
N ARG A 122 -10.27 -4.17 11.15
CA ARG A 122 -10.03 -3.05 10.24
C ARG A 122 -9.61 -1.80 11.01
N SER A 123 -10.09 -1.59 12.24
CA SER A 123 -9.77 -0.40 13.03
C SER A 123 -8.28 -0.31 13.36
N MET A 124 -7.63 -1.45 13.63
CA MET A 124 -6.18 -1.53 13.87
C MET A 124 -5.35 -1.31 12.59
N VAL A 125 -5.88 -1.60 11.41
CA VAL A 125 -5.20 -1.34 10.12
C VAL A 125 -5.06 0.17 9.88
N PHE A 126 -6.06 0.97 10.31
CA PHE A 126 -6.11 2.42 10.11
C PHE A 126 -5.49 3.24 11.24
N ALA A 127 -5.40 2.72 12.47
CA ALA A 127 -4.89 3.46 13.62
C ALA A 127 -3.42 3.89 13.50
N ARG A 128 -2.60 3.16 12.72
CA ARG A 128 -1.15 3.39 12.66
C ARG A 128 -0.67 4.41 11.61
N LYS A 129 -1.60 5.11 10.96
CA LYS A 129 -1.31 6.14 9.95
C LYS A 129 -0.76 7.45 10.56
N VAL A 130 -0.93 7.65 11.88
CA VAL A 130 -0.57 8.89 12.58
C VAL A 130 0.90 8.93 13.04
N ASP A 131 1.52 7.78 13.33
CA ASP A 131 2.85 7.75 13.97
C ASP A 131 4.04 7.72 13.01
N LEU A 132 3.83 7.47 11.71
CA LEU A 132 4.94 7.20 10.77
C LEU A 132 5.15 8.27 9.71
N THR A 133 4.28 9.29 9.62
CA THR A 133 4.50 10.39 8.68
C THR A 133 5.43 11.45 9.23
N GLY A 134 5.55 11.64 10.56
CA GLY A 134 6.42 12.70 11.13
C GLY A 134 6.14 14.09 10.53
N VAL A 135 4.98 14.26 9.88
CA VAL A 135 4.46 15.51 9.36
C VAL A 135 3.35 15.83 10.33
N ASP A 136 3.53 16.92 11.08
CA ASP A 136 2.47 17.51 11.89
C ASP A 136 1.18 17.53 11.06
N GLY A 137 0.15 16.87 11.56
CA GLY A 137 -1.19 16.84 10.96
C GLY A 137 -1.79 18.24 10.77
N GLU A 138 -1.17 19.29 11.31
CA GLU A 138 -1.55 20.69 11.10
C GLU A 138 -1.11 21.26 9.75
N ALA A 139 -0.06 20.74 9.10
CA ALA A 139 0.36 21.24 7.78
C ALA A 139 -0.62 20.86 6.64
N LEU A 140 -1.43 19.82 6.84
CA LEU A 140 -2.53 19.45 5.93
C LEU A 140 -3.89 20.05 6.37
N ALA A 141 -4.00 20.58 7.58
CA ALA A 141 -5.21 21.23 8.07
C ALA A 141 -5.38 22.67 7.53
N GLY A 142 -4.30 23.30 7.06
CA GLY A 142 -4.31 24.68 6.54
C GLY A 142 -4.93 24.85 5.14
N HIS A 143 -5.19 23.77 4.42
CA HIS A 143 -5.90 23.80 3.13
C HIS A 143 -7.12 22.86 3.16
N GLY A 144 -8.15 23.25 3.92
CA GLY A 144 -9.56 23.07 3.54
C GLY A 144 -10.04 21.71 3.02
N LEU A 145 -9.43 20.59 3.41
CA LEU A 145 -9.91 19.24 3.12
C LEU A 145 -10.16 18.51 4.44
N GLY A 146 -10.98 19.13 5.28
CA GLY A 146 -11.71 18.41 6.29
C GLY A 146 -12.59 17.37 5.61
N SER A 147 -12.49 16.13 6.10
CA SER A 147 -13.63 15.22 6.17
C SER A 147 -14.33 14.94 4.84
N ASN A 148 -13.79 14.06 4.00
CA ASN A 148 -14.58 13.30 3.01
C ASN A 148 -13.82 12.07 2.47
N LEU A 149 -13.19 11.28 3.35
CA LEU A 149 -12.93 9.87 3.05
C LEU A 149 -14.21 9.08 3.31
N SER A 150 -15.31 9.46 2.65
CA SER A 150 -16.44 8.56 2.51
C SER A 150 -16.07 7.54 1.44
N VAL A 151 -16.03 6.28 1.84
CA VAL A 151 -15.88 5.12 0.96
C VAL A 151 -17.08 5.03 -0.02
N GLU A 152 -18.13 5.83 0.20
CA GLU A 152 -19.38 5.85 -0.60
C GLU A 152 -19.23 6.63 -1.91
N ASP A 153 -18.30 7.59 -2.00
CA ASP A 153 -18.15 8.42 -3.22
C ASP A 153 -17.35 7.74 -4.34
N ALA A 154 -16.89 6.50 -4.13
CA ALA A 154 -16.18 5.72 -5.14
C ALA A 154 -17.10 4.73 -5.91
N PHE A 155 -18.40 4.69 -5.59
CA PHE A 155 -19.37 3.74 -6.17
C PHE A 155 -20.62 4.40 -6.76
N LEU A 156 -20.58 5.70 -7.06
CA LEU A 156 -21.60 6.39 -7.87
C LEU A 156 -21.03 6.81 -9.24
#